data_AF-A0A5M9JS81-F1
#
_entry.id   AF-A0A5M9JS81-F1
#
_cell.length_a   1.000
_cell.length_b   1.000
_cell.length_c   1.000
_cell.angle_alpha   90.00
_cell.angle_beta   90.00
_cell.angle_gamma   90.00
#
_symmetry.space_group_name_H-M   'P 1'
#
loop_
_entity.id
_entity.type
_entity.pdbx_description
1 polymer ?
#
loop_
_entity_poly.entity_id
_entity_poly.type
_entity_poly.pdbx_seq_one_letter_code
_entity_poly.pdbx_strand_id
1 'polypeptide(L)'
;MSIAIHSGLSGEPSIVVSSPAGVMGTADFHSFSSKTDIVVGNTSTSLQSTGFLSPVWDFTYTFDDGHQEVFEWRRSSGDAVAGLGGRSRGQKLVRVSNGEVVAAWTHPGGFNLDKLAKIGLLDSAREYGWGERWDVTVVIGALALIEKERRTRNNASNAA
;
A
#
# COMPACT_ATOMS: atom_id res chain seq x y z
N MET A 1 -7.67 1.03 -15.98
CA MET A 1 -7.61 1.32 -14.52
C MET A 1 -7.17 2.76 -14.37
N SER A 2 -7.81 3.52 -13.48
CA SER A 2 -7.46 4.90 -13.15
C SER A 2 -7.32 5.05 -11.64
N ILE A 3 -6.49 5.99 -11.21
CA ILE A 3 -6.25 6.32 -9.81
C ILE A 3 -6.51 7.80 -9.66
N ALA A 4 -7.40 8.17 -8.74
CA ALA A 4 -7.65 9.55 -8.34
C ALA A 4 -7.12 9.78 -6.92
N ILE A 5 -6.51 10.94 -6.70
CA ILE A 5 -5.94 11.34 -5.40
C ILE A 5 -6.61 12.64 -4.99
N HIS A 6 -7.22 12.64 -3.82
CA HIS A 6 -7.99 13.77 -3.30
C HIS A 6 -7.33 14.36 -2.06
N SER A 7 -7.56 15.65 -1.83
CA SER A 7 -7.16 16.33 -0.61
C SER A 7 -8.27 16.23 0.44
N GLY A 8 -7.89 16.22 1.73
CA GLY A 8 -8.81 15.99 2.86
C GLY A 8 -9.89 17.06 3.07
N LEU A 9 -9.99 18.07 2.19
CA LEU A 9 -11.03 19.08 2.19
C LEU A 9 -12.15 18.80 1.16
N SER A 10 -11.99 17.78 0.30
CA SER A 10 -12.94 17.49 -0.79
C SER A 10 -14.18 16.70 -0.36
N GLY A 11 -14.18 16.09 0.84
CA GLY A 11 -15.22 15.14 1.26
C GLY A 11 -15.18 13.80 0.53
N GLU A 12 -14.28 13.63 -0.44
CA GLU A 12 -14.04 12.39 -1.19
C GLU A 12 -12.92 11.56 -0.52
N PRO A 13 -12.90 10.23 -0.69
CA PRO A 13 -11.82 9.40 -0.19
C PRO A 13 -10.47 9.85 -0.73
N SER A 14 -9.45 9.85 0.13
CA SER A 14 -8.10 10.32 -0.20
C SER A 14 -7.49 9.65 -1.45
N ILE A 15 -7.79 8.37 -1.70
CA ILE A 15 -7.43 7.63 -2.92
C ILE A 15 -8.65 6.87 -3.41
N VAL A 16 -8.90 6.90 -4.72
CA VAL A 16 -9.90 6.07 -5.39
C VAL A 16 -9.24 5.31 -6.54
N VAL A 17 -9.40 3.98 -6.55
CA VAL A 17 -8.95 3.12 -7.65
C VAL A 17 -10.17 2.59 -8.40
N SER A 18 -10.19 2.81 -9.71
CA SER A 18 -11.33 2.47 -10.57
C SER A 18 -10.92 1.69 -11.81
N SER A 19 -11.82 0.83 -12.29
CA SER A 19 -11.79 0.22 -13.62
C SER A 19 -12.90 0.81 -14.48
N PRO A 20 -12.94 0.53 -15.80
CA PRO A 20 -14.09 0.91 -16.63
C PRO A 20 -15.43 0.37 -16.14
N ALA A 21 -15.42 -0.72 -15.34
CA ALA A 21 -16.63 -1.32 -14.78
C ALA A 21 -17.11 -0.65 -13.47
N GLY A 22 -16.27 0.18 -12.83
CA GLY A 22 -16.62 0.88 -11.60
C GLY A 22 -15.45 1.04 -10.61
N VAL A 23 -15.78 1.53 -9.41
CA VAL A 23 -14.82 1.69 -8.31
C VAL A 23 -14.42 0.32 -7.79
N MET A 24 -13.11 0.08 -7.71
CA MET A 24 -12.54 -1.17 -7.19
C MET A 24 -12.27 -1.06 -5.69
N GLY A 25 -11.77 0.10 -5.24
CA GLY A 25 -11.57 0.36 -3.82
C GLY A 25 -11.13 1.78 -3.54
N THR A 26 -11.14 2.13 -2.27
CA THR A 26 -10.82 3.46 -1.77
C THR A 26 -9.88 3.39 -0.57
N ALA A 27 -9.13 4.47 -0.35
CA ALA A 27 -8.34 4.68 0.86
C ALA A 27 -8.65 6.05 1.43
N ASP A 28 -8.77 6.16 2.74
CA ASP A 28 -8.96 7.44 3.41
C ASP A 28 -7.96 7.68 4.53
N PHE A 29 -7.33 8.86 4.52
CA PHE A 29 -6.28 9.21 5.47
C PHE A 29 -6.86 10.01 6.63
N HIS A 30 -6.48 9.64 7.83
CA HIS A 30 -6.92 10.35 9.03
C HIS A 30 -5.98 11.52 9.31
N SER A 31 -6.53 12.71 9.58
CA SER A 31 -5.72 13.93 9.79
C SER A 31 -4.89 13.91 11.07
N PHE A 32 -5.36 13.20 12.10
CA PHE A 32 -4.75 13.20 13.44
C PHE A 32 -4.19 11.83 13.84
N SER A 33 -4.14 10.89 12.90
CA SER A 33 -3.65 9.54 13.15
C SER A 33 -2.81 9.07 11.97
N SER A 34 -1.93 8.09 12.21
CA SER A 34 -1.27 7.37 11.12
C SER A 34 -2.25 6.50 10.33
N LYS A 35 -3.45 6.24 10.86
CA LYS A 35 -4.46 5.34 10.31
C LYS A 35 -4.88 5.71 8.88
N THR A 36 -5.05 4.68 8.06
CA THR A 36 -5.71 4.76 6.76
C THR A 36 -6.74 3.67 6.64
N ASP A 37 -7.99 4.03 6.42
CA ASP A 37 -9.04 3.06 6.18
C ASP A 37 -9.06 2.71 4.69
N ILE A 38 -9.09 1.41 4.38
CA ILE A 38 -9.07 0.85 3.04
C ILE A 38 -10.37 0.05 2.87
N VAL A 39 -11.12 0.34 1.80
CA VAL A 39 -12.37 -0.35 1.48
C VAL A 39 -12.28 -0.92 0.07
N VAL A 40 -12.52 -2.22 -0.08
CA VAL A 40 -12.51 -2.93 -1.37
C VAL A 40 -13.71 -3.88 -1.41
N GLY A 41 -14.70 -3.54 -2.23
CA GLY A 41 -15.99 -4.26 -2.25
C GLY A 41 -16.66 -4.25 -0.87
N ASN A 42 -16.84 -5.44 -0.29
CA ASN A 42 -17.40 -5.65 1.05
C ASN A 42 -16.31 -5.82 2.14
N THR A 43 -15.03 -5.74 1.80
CA THR A 43 -13.93 -5.80 2.77
C THR A 43 -13.52 -4.41 3.20
N SER A 44 -13.38 -4.22 4.51
CA SER A 44 -12.81 -3.02 5.11
C SER A 44 -11.64 -3.40 6.01
N THR A 45 -10.54 -2.68 5.91
CA THR A 45 -9.37 -2.85 6.78
C THR A 45 -8.73 -1.51 7.08
N SER A 46 -7.91 -1.47 8.13
CA SER A 46 -7.21 -0.27 8.54
C SER A 46 -5.71 -0.51 8.49
N LEU A 47 -5.02 0.27 7.67
CA LEU A 47 -3.56 0.34 7.62
C LEU A 47 -3.07 1.33 8.67
N GLN A 48 -2.28 0.86 9.63
CA GLN A 48 -1.82 1.67 10.75
C GLN A 48 -0.31 1.50 10.96
N SER A 49 0.35 2.55 11.46
CA SER A 49 1.77 2.45 11.80
C SER A 49 1.91 1.83 13.17
N THR A 50 2.49 0.64 13.24
CA THR A 50 2.94 0.00 14.48
C THR A 50 4.46 -0.05 14.47
N GLY A 51 5.11 0.50 15.49
CA GLY A 51 6.58 0.51 15.53
C GLY A 51 7.12 1.59 16.44
N PHE A 52 8.06 1.20 17.31
CA PHE A 52 8.65 2.09 18.30
C PHE A 52 9.85 2.88 17.76
N LEU A 53 10.68 2.26 16.90
CA LEU A 53 11.91 2.86 16.35
C LEU A 53 11.88 3.05 14.82
N SER A 54 10.99 2.35 14.12
CA SER A 54 10.79 2.47 12.68
C SER A 54 9.35 2.11 12.35
N PRO A 55 8.68 2.86 11.47
CA PRO A 55 7.29 2.59 11.14
C PRO A 55 7.21 1.27 10.36
N VAL A 56 6.53 0.28 10.93
CA VAL A 56 5.95 -0.86 10.23
C VAL A 56 4.48 -0.53 10.03
N TRP A 57 3.92 -0.88 8.87
CA TRP A 57 2.52 -0.60 8.59
C TRP A 57 1.75 -1.91 8.47
N ASP A 58 0.92 -2.23 9.46
CA ASP A 58 0.12 -3.43 9.47
C ASP A 58 -1.33 -3.18 9.04
N PHE A 59 -1.95 -4.23 8.52
CA PHE A 59 -3.40 -4.34 8.38
C PHE A 59 -3.81 -5.81 8.57
N THR A 60 -5.05 -6.01 9.02
CA THR A 60 -5.66 -7.35 9.11
C THR A 60 -6.62 -7.54 7.95
N TYR A 61 -6.46 -8.61 7.18
CA TYR A 61 -7.36 -8.97 6.09
C TYR A 61 -8.26 -10.14 6.54
N THR A 62 -9.57 -10.02 6.30
CA THR A 62 -10.53 -11.10 6.53
C THR A 62 -10.94 -11.69 5.18
N PHE A 63 -10.72 -12.98 5.01
CA PHE A 63 -11.06 -13.74 3.81
C PHE A 63 -12.53 -14.15 3.82
N ASP A 64 -13.05 -14.63 2.69
CA ASP A 64 -14.47 -14.96 2.54
C ASP A 64 -14.92 -16.15 3.38
N ASP A 65 -14.00 -17.03 3.75
CA ASP A 65 -14.21 -18.13 4.68
C ASP A 65 -14.15 -17.71 6.17
N GLY A 66 -13.93 -16.41 6.42
CA GLY A 66 -13.84 -15.81 7.75
C GLY A 66 -12.46 -15.92 8.39
N HIS A 67 -11.49 -16.55 7.73
CA HIS A 67 -10.11 -16.58 8.21
C HIS A 67 -9.49 -15.17 8.16
N GLN A 68 -8.57 -14.90 9.09
CA GLN A 68 -7.89 -13.61 9.20
C GLN A 68 -6.38 -13.78 9.11
N GLU A 69 -5.74 -12.91 8.35
CA GLU A 69 -4.27 -12.77 8.32
C GLU A 69 -3.86 -11.34 8.62
N VAL A 70 -2.75 -11.22 9.32
CA VAL A 70 -2.07 -9.94 9.51
C VAL A 70 -0.95 -9.84 8.48
N PHE A 71 -0.91 -8.69 7.80
CA PHE A 71 0.15 -8.37 6.87
C PHE A 71 0.84 -7.08 7.29
N GLU A 72 2.15 -7.03 7.09
CA GLU A 72 2.99 -5.90 7.47
C GLU A 72 3.82 -5.40 6.29
N TRP A 73 3.65 -4.13 5.94
CA TRP A 73 4.61 -3.42 5.11
C TRP A 73 5.82 -3.04 5.95
N ARG A 74 6.95 -3.67 5.64
CA ARG A 74 8.23 -3.46 6.30
C ARG A 74 9.20 -2.79 5.34
N ARG A 75 9.96 -1.81 5.83
CA ARG A 75 11.07 -1.21 5.06
C ARG A 75 12.02 -2.30 4.58
N SER A 76 12.44 -2.20 3.33
CA SER A 76 13.35 -3.17 2.71
C SER A 76 14.20 -2.51 1.63
N SER A 77 15.43 -3.00 1.54
CA SER A 77 16.36 -2.77 0.42
C SER A 77 16.87 -4.06 -0.20
N GLY A 78 16.29 -5.21 0.18
CA GLY A 78 16.71 -6.54 -0.27
C GLY A 78 16.03 -7.00 -1.56
N ASP A 79 16.24 -8.28 -1.91
CA ASP A 79 15.90 -8.86 -3.22
C ASP A 79 14.45 -8.66 -3.64
N ALA A 80 13.49 -8.75 -2.71
CA ALA A 80 12.07 -8.52 -3.03
C ALA A 80 11.79 -7.10 -3.59
N VAL A 81 12.55 -6.10 -3.16
CA VAL A 81 12.46 -4.71 -3.63
C VAL A 81 13.37 -4.48 -4.83
N ALA A 82 14.57 -5.07 -4.82
CA ALA A 82 15.53 -4.98 -5.91
C ALA A 82 15.01 -5.66 -7.21
N GLY A 83 14.30 -6.79 -7.07
CA GLY A 83 13.71 -7.54 -8.18
C GLY A 83 12.64 -6.77 -8.97
N LEU A 84 12.08 -5.69 -8.40
CA LEU A 84 11.21 -4.76 -9.14
C LEU A 84 11.97 -3.83 -10.09
N GLY A 85 13.31 -3.85 -10.06
CA GLY A 85 14.18 -3.01 -10.90
C GLY A 85 14.06 -1.51 -10.59
N GLY A 86 13.90 -1.15 -9.32
CA GLY A 86 13.84 0.24 -8.82
C GLY A 86 15.15 0.75 -8.23
N ARG A 87 15.08 1.75 -7.34
CA ARG A 87 16.24 2.27 -6.56
C ARG A 87 16.67 1.33 -5.41
N SER A 88 16.15 0.11 -5.37
CA SER A 88 16.39 -0.88 -4.30
C SER A 88 16.10 -0.35 -2.89
N ARG A 89 15.17 0.60 -2.77
CA ARG A 89 14.63 1.11 -1.50
C ARG A 89 13.12 1.22 -1.59
N GLY A 90 12.42 0.72 -0.59
CA GLY A 90 10.96 0.72 -0.55
C GLY A 90 10.46 -0.12 0.62
N GLN A 91 9.34 -0.80 0.42
CA GLN A 91 8.77 -1.69 1.41
C GLN A 91 8.37 -3.03 0.80
N LYS A 92 8.42 -4.07 1.62
CA LYS A 92 7.92 -5.40 1.30
C LYS A 92 6.71 -5.69 2.18
N LEU A 93 5.71 -6.37 1.64
CA LEU A 93 4.57 -6.86 2.38
C LEU A 93 4.89 -8.27 2.87
N VAL A 94 4.84 -8.45 4.19
CA VAL A 94 5.14 -9.71 4.86
C VAL A 94 3.86 -10.25 5.48
N ARG A 95 3.56 -11.53 5.24
CA ARG A 95 2.55 -12.28 5.99
C ARG A 95 3.11 -12.62 7.36
N VAL A 96 2.47 -12.15 8.42
CA VAL A 96 3.03 -12.21 9.78
C VAL A 96 3.11 -13.64 10.31
N SER A 97 2.15 -14.50 9.94
CA SER A 97 2.04 -15.88 10.43
C SER A 97 3.24 -16.77 10.07
N ASN A 98 3.87 -16.55 8.92
CA ASN A 98 4.97 -17.39 8.43
C ASN A 98 6.21 -16.60 7.94
N GLY A 99 6.16 -15.27 7.93
CA GLY A 99 7.27 -14.41 7.48
C GLY A 99 7.44 -14.32 5.95
N GLU A 100 6.50 -14.88 5.19
CA GLU A 100 6.53 -14.90 3.74
C GLU A 100 6.36 -13.50 3.14
N VAL A 101 7.13 -13.20 2.09
CA VAL A 101 6.99 -11.93 1.36
C VAL A 101 6.05 -12.13 0.19
N VAL A 102 4.95 -11.38 0.16
CA VAL A 102 3.85 -11.55 -0.80
C VAL A 102 3.73 -10.40 -1.79
N ALA A 103 4.25 -9.22 -1.44
CA ALA A 103 4.30 -8.08 -2.35
C ALA A 103 5.48 -7.18 -2.02
N ALA A 104 5.79 -6.26 -2.92
CA ALA A 104 6.76 -5.22 -2.67
C ALA A 104 6.41 -3.96 -3.47
N TRP A 105 6.93 -2.82 -3.01
CA TRP A 105 7.00 -1.62 -3.81
C TRP A 105 8.34 -0.92 -3.64
N THR A 106 8.78 -0.21 -4.68
CA THR A 106 10.03 0.53 -4.69
C THR A 106 9.89 1.86 -5.42
N HIS A 107 10.75 2.81 -5.07
CA HIS A 107 10.93 4.01 -5.87
C HIS A 107 11.52 3.66 -7.25
N PRO A 108 11.13 4.38 -8.32
CA PRO A 108 11.62 4.11 -9.66
C PRO A 108 13.12 4.40 -9.76
N GLY A 109 13.83 3.48 -10.42
CA GLY A 109 15.24 3.63 -10.77
C GLY A 109 15.43 4.74 -11.83
N GLY A 110 16.59 5.39 -11.80
CA GLY A 110 17.00 6.39 -12.79
C GLY A 110 16.47 7.81 -12.55
N PHE A 111 16.59 8.64 -13.60
CA PHE A 111 16.21 10.06 -13.64
C PHE A 111 14.75 10.32 -14.07
N ASN A 112 13.93 9.29 -14.20
CA ASN A 112 12.54 9.47 -14.61
C ASN A 112 11.72 10.06 -13.45
N LEU A 113 11.39 11.35 -13.56
CA LEU A 113 10.67 12.12 -12.54
C LEU A 113 9.16 11.88 -12.57
N ASP A 114 8.62 11.32 -13.66
CA ASP A 114 7.17 11.15 -13.84
C ASP A 114 6.64 9.87 -13.18
N LYS A 115 7.55 8.94 -12.83
CA LYS A 115 7.19 7.71 -12.13
C LYS A 115 7.33 7.93 -10.63
N LEU A 116 6.30 7.53 -9.87
CA LEU A 116 6.31 7.65 -8.41
C LEU A 116 6.78 6.37 -7.72
N ALA A 117 6.36 5.20 -8.23
CA ALA A 117 6.70 3.91 -7.65
C ALA A 117 6.56 2.78 -8.68
N LYS A 118 7.14 1.63 -8.34
CA LYS A 118 6.83 0.33 -8.94
C LYS A 118 6.27 -0.56 -7.84
N ILE A 119 5.17 -1.24 -8.11
CA ILE A 119 4.50 -2.17 -7.19
C ILE A 119 4.46 -3.54 -7.87
N GLY A 120 4.71 -4.60 -7.12
CA GLY A 120 4.60 -5.97 -7.61
C GLY A 120 4.04 -6.89 -6.54
N LEU A 121 3.07 -7.72 -6.94
CA LEU A 121 2.68 -8.90 -6.19
C LEU A 121 3.61 -10.04 -6.61
N LEU A 122 4.20 -10.72 -5.61
CA LEU A 122 5.20 -11.76 -5.84
C LEU A 122 4.53 -13.10 -6.12
N ASP A 123 5.26 -14.04 -6.74
CA ASP A 123 4.71 -15.33 -7.15
C ASP A 123 4.18 -16.15 -5.98
N SER A 124 4.81 -16.04 -4.80
CA SER A 124 4.33 -16.58 -3.52
C SER A 124 2.88 -16.20 -3.21
N ALA A 125 2.47 -14.95 -3.48
CA ALA A 125 1.09 -14.53 -3.29
C ALA A 125 0.13 -15.17 -4.31
N ARG A 126 0.60 -15.35 -5.55
CA ARG A 126 -0.20 -15.87 -6.66
C ARG A 126 -0.54 -17.34 -6.48
N GLU A 127 0.31 -18.11 -5.82
CA GLU A 127 0.08 -19.53 -5.50
C GLU A 127 -1.19 -19.73 -4.66
N TYR A 128 -1.53 -18.77 -3.80
CA TYR A 128 -2.71 -18.88 -2.95
C TYR A 128 -4.03 -18.57 -3.65
N GLY A 129 -4.02 -17.86 -4.77
CA GLY A 129 -5.24 -17.53 -5.50
C GLY A 129 -6.29 -16.74 -4.69
N TRP A 130 -5.86 -15.89 -3.75
CA TRP A 130 -6.73 -15.13 -2.84
C TRP A 130 -7.71 -14.13 -3.50
N GLY A 131 -7.62 -13.99 -4.82
CA GLY A 131 -8.57 -13.27 -5.63
C GLY A 131 -8.31 -11.76 -5.70
N GLU A 132 -9.02 -11.13 -6.65
CA GLU A 132 -8.82 -9.73 -7.02
C GLU A 132 -9.00 -8.76 -5.84
N ARG A 133 -9.93 -9.05 -4.93
CA ARG A 133 -10.19 -8.17 -3.78
C ARG A 133 -8.99 -8.07 -2.84
N TRP A 134 -8.25 -9.16 -2.66
CA TRP A 134 -7.00 -9.14 -1.90
C TRP A 134 -5.92 -8.37 -2.66
N ASP A 135 -5.77 -8.64 -3.96
CA ASP A 135 -4.80 -7.95 -4.82
C ASP A 135 -4.99 -6.42 -4.79
N VAL A 136 -6.24 -5.97 -4.92
CA VAL A 136 -6.59 -4.54 -4.88
C VAL A 136 -6.32 -3.94 -3.51
N THR A 137 -6.59 -4.68 -2.43
CA THR A 137 -6.29 -4.23 -1.06
C THR A 137 -4.79 -4.00 -0.87
N VAL A 138 -3.96 -4.92 -1.36
CA VAL A 138 -2.50 -4.80 -1.34
C VAL A 138 -2.04 -3.59 -2.16
N VAL A 139 -2.56 -3.41 -3.37
CA VAL A 139 -2.21 -2.28 -4.23
C VAL A 139 -2.61 -0.95 -3.60
N ILE A 140 -3.82 -0.84 -3.04
CA ILE A 140 -4.27 0.38 -2.36
C ILE A 140 -3.42 0.64 -1.11
N GLY A 141 -3.07 -0.39 -0.34
CA GLY A 141 -2.16 -0.27 0.79
C GLY A 141 -0.80 0.31 0.39
N ALA A 142 -0.21 -0.20 -0.70
CA ALA A 142 1.03 0.35 -1.24
C ALA A 142 0.87 1.81 -1.69
N LEU A 143 -0.19 2.14 -2.44
CA LEU A 143 -0.49 3.51 -2.89
C LEU A 143 -0.66 4.48 -1.72
N ALA A 144 -1.34 4.06 -0.65
CA ALA A 144 -1.50 4.85 0.56
C ALA A 144 -0.15 5.20 1.19
N LEU A 145 0.79 4.24 1.27
CA LEU A 145 2.12 4.49 1.82
C LEU A 145 2.97 5.39 0.92
N ILE A 146 2.91 5.19 -0.39
CA ILE A 146 3.61 6.03 -1.38
C ILE A 146 3.13 7.48 -1.28
N GLU A 147 1.81 7.68 -1.19
CA GLU A 147 1.21 9.00 -1.08
C GLU A 147 1.50 9.66 0.27
N LYS A 148 1.48 8.92 1.38
CA LYS A 148 1.92 9.43 2.69
C LYS A 148 3.36 9.93 2.63
N GLU A 149 4.27 9.14 2.07
CA GLU A 149 5.68 9.53 1.92
C GLU A 149 5.82 10.78 1.02
N ARG A 150 5.04 10.88 -0.06
CA ARG A 150 5.01 12.07 -0.92
C ARG A 150 4.54 13.32 -0.15
N ARG A 151 3.45 13.22 0.62
CA ARG A 151 2.93 14.33 1.44
C ARG A 151 3.93 14.77 2.50
N THR A 152 4.57 13.83 3.20
CA THR A 152 5.61 14.14 4.18
C THR A 152 6.80 14.87 3.55
N ARG A 153 7.27 14.44 2.37
CA ARG A 153 8.36 15.12 1.64
C ARG A 153 7.99 16.55 1.23
N ASN A 154 6.79 16.75 0.69
CA ASN A 154 6.32 18.08 0.30
C ASN A 154 6.16 19.03 1.50
N ASN A 155 5.67 18.52 2.63
CA ASN A 155 5.56 19.33 3.84
C ASN A 155 6.95 19.70 4.40
N ALA A 156 7.91 18.78 4.34
CA ALA A 156 9.29 19.06 4.75
C ALA A 156 9.98 20.09 3.84
N SER A 157 9.74 20.06 2.52
CA SER A 157 10.27 21.07 1.60
C SER A 157 9.64 22.44 1.76
N ASN A 158 8.36 22.51 2.15
CA ASN A 158 7.66 23.78 2.39
C ASN A 158 8.03 24.42 3.75
N ALA A 159 8.63 23.65 4.66
CA ALA A 159 9.07 24.10 5.98
C ALA A 159 10.56 24.52 6.00
N ALA A 160 11.28 24.35 4.90
CA ALA A 160 12.69 24.71 4.71
C ALA A 160 12.80 26.01 3.89
#